data_AF-A0A7V4WA27-F1
#
_entry.id   AF-A0A7V4WA27-F1
#
_cell.length_a   1.000
_cell.length_b   1.000
_cell.length_c   1.000
_cell.angle_alpha   90.00
_cell.angle_beta   90.00
_cell.angle_gamma   90.00
#
_symmetry.space_group_name_H-M   'P 1'
#
loop_
_entity.id
_entity.type
_entity.pdbx_description
1 polymer ?
#
loop_
_entity_poly.entity_id
_entity_poly.type
_entity_poly.pdbx_seq_one_letter_code
_entity_poly.pdbx_strand_id
1 'polypeptide(L)'
;MSQKLRSRYVRHSVRNVRRIPRNSRRPNYRLLVMLFFFTAIVSGLASFAFQTPQLLVREVKISGVCLADKKSVQSAGELALGRNIILLRKSHIISRIRLLPEVKEVKVGRRFPDKVWICVAERRPDAILTDGRVCSMIQLDGFMFHRVPGPVRGVPIVQVARCDPICVGRVSRSQSVRYALDALACARRERLAVTKISVDHVGDMCLNM
;
A
#
# COMPACT_ATOMS: atom_id res chain seq x y z
N MET A 1 -61.51 -24.81 -83.22
CA MET A 1 -61.41 -23.34 -83.38
C MET A 1 -61.86 -22.73 -82.06
N SER A 2 -60.93 -22.32 -81.18
CA SER A 2 -60.59 -20.90 -80.88
C SER A 2 -61.85 -20.12 -80.44
N GLN A 3 -62.02 -19.60 -79.22
CA GLN A 3 -61.21 -18.63 -78.48
C GLN A 3 -61.73 -18.55 -77.03
N LYS A 4 -60.86 -18.70 -76.02
CA LYS A 4 -60.27 -17.62 -75.18
C LYS A 4 -61.31 -16.80 -74.38
N LEU A 5 -61.44 -17.00 -73.07
CA LEU A 5 -60.54 -16.66 -71.94
C LEU A 5 -60.57 -15.19 -71.50
N ARG A 6 -60.64 -15.04 -70.15
CA ARG A 6 -60.20 -13.94 -69.26
C ARG A 6 -61.26 -12.87 -68.99
N SER A 7 -61.50 -12.51 -67.74
CA SER A 7 -60.55 -11.82 -66.82
C SER A 7 -61.25 -11.76 -65.45
N ARG A 8 -60.64 -11.63 -64.26
CA ARG A 8 -59.50 -10.79 -63.88
C ARG A 8 -59.19 -11.12 -62.41
N TYR A 9 -57.99 -11.61 -62.08
CA TYR A 9 -57.55 -11.74 -60.68
C TYR A 9 -56.45 -10.71 -60.40
N VAL A 10 -56.68 -9.91 -59.36
CA VAL A 10 -55.83 -8.78 -58.94
C VAL A 10 -54.59 -9.31 -58.22
N ARG A 11 -53.41 -8.80 -58.61
CA ARG A 11 -52.10 -9.22 -58.11
C ARG A 11 -51.66 -8.29 -56.98
N HIS A 12 -51.70 -8.75 -55.73
CA HIS A 12 -51.05 -8.07 -54.61
C HIS A 12 -49.54 -8.28 -54.67
N SER A 13 -48.78 -7.18 -54.58
CA SER A 13 -47.32 -7.16 -54.57
C SER A 13 -46.78 -7.63 -53.21
N VAL A 14 -46.11 -8.78 -53.18
CA VAL A 14 -45.45 -9.32 -51.99
C VAL A 14 -44.14 -8.54 -51.75
N ARG A 15 -44.02 -7.96 -50.56
CA ARG A 15 -42.82 -7.25 -50.06
C ARG A 15 -41.69 -8.26 -49.84
N ASN A 16 -40.56 -8.10 -50.52
CA ASN A 16 -39.37 -8.93 -50.34
C ASN A 16 -38.71 -8.67 -48.97
N VAL A 17 -38.82 -9.63 -48.06
CA VAL A 17 -38.06 -9.65 -46.80
C VAL A 17 -36.63 -10.08 -47.13
N ARG A 18 -35.67 -9.16 -47.01
CA ARG A 18 -34.23 -9.48 -47.16
C ARG A 18 -33.80 -10.43 -46.04
N ARG A 19 -33.51 -11.68 -46.40
CA ARG A 19 -32.93 -12.67 -45.47
C ARG A 19 -31.49 -12.27 -45.14
N ILE A 20 -31.22 -11.97 -43.89
CA ILE A 20 -29.85 -11.77 -43.37
C ILE A 20 -29.13 -13.12 -43.47
N PRO A 21 -27.98 -13.24 -44.18
CA PRO A 21 -27.26 -14.50 -44.23
C PRO A 21 -26.67 -14.79 -42.84
N ARG A 22 -27.22 -15.81 -42.16
CA ARG A 22 -26.58 -16.43 -41.00
C ARG A 22 -25.31 -17.14 -41.49
N ASN A 23 -24.19 -16.42 -41.46
CA ASN A 23 -22.86 -16.99 -41.67
C ASN A 23 -22.52 -17.94 -40.51
N SER A 24 -23.05 -19.17 -40.58
CA SER A 24 -22.68 -20.26 -39.68
C SER A 24 -21.30 -20.77 -40.10
N ARG A 25 -20.26 -20.00 -39.77
CA ARG A 25 -18.88 -20.53 -39.79
C ARG A 25 -18.84 -21.60 -38.71
N ARG A 26 -18.90 -22.87 -39.13
CA ARG A 26 -18.66 -23.99 -38.22
C ARG A 26 -17.31 -23.75 -37.54
N PRO A 27 -17.22 -23.79 -36.21
CA PRO A 27 -15.94 -23.60 -35.54
C PRO A 27 -14.97 -24.67 -36.04
N ASN A 28 -13.77 -24.27 -36.45
CA ASN A 28 -12.73 -25.20 -36.85
C ASN A 28 -12.29 -26.00 -35.62
N TYR A 29 -12.92 -27.15 -35.38
CA TYR A 29 -12.63 -28.02 -34.24
C TYR A 29 -11.15 -28.40 -34.17
N ARG A 30 -10.47 -28.52 -35.33
CA ARG A 30 -9.01 -28.74 -35.40
C ARG A 30 -8.21 -27.60 -34.78
N LEU A 31 -8.60 -26.35 -35.04
CA LEU A 31 -7.97 -25.16 -34.46
C LEU A 31 -8.20 -25.12 -32.94
N LEU A 32 -9.42 -25.43 -32.51
CA LEU A 32 -9.80 -25.51 -31.09
C LEU A 32 -9.00 -26.59 -30.35
N VAL A 33 -8.84 -27.77 -30.94
CA VAL A 33 -8.03 -28.87 -30.40
C VAL A 33 -6.55 -28.50 -30.36
N MET A 34 -6.00 -27.90 -31.43
CA MET A 34 -4.63 -27.40 -31.41
C MET A 34 -4.41 -26.36 -30.32
N LEU A 35 -5.33 -25.40 -30.17
CA LEU A 35 -5.24 -24.37 -29.15
C LEU A 35 -5.31 -24.99 -27.75
N PHE A 36 -6.19 -25.97 -27.53
CA PHE A 36 -6.29 -26.70 -26.27
C PHE A 36 -4.96 -27.40 -25.92
N PHE A 37 -4.40 -28.21 -26.82
CA PHE A 37 -3.12 -28.87 -26.58
C PHE A 37 -1.97 -27.88 -26.39
N PHE A 38 -1.93 -26.81 -27.18
CA PHE A 38 -0.95 -25.75 -27.02
C PHE A 38 -1.03 -25.11 -25.63
N THR A 39 -2.24 -24.73 -25.18
CA THR A 39 -2.43 -24.18 -23.83
C THR A 39 -2.10 -25.18 -22.72
N ALA A 40 -2.42 -26.46 -22.90
CA ALA A 40 -2.10 -27.52 -21.95
C ALA A 40 -0.58 -27.74 -21.83
N ILE A 41 0.13 -27.78 -22.96
CA ILE A 41 1.61 -27.91 -23.00
C ILE A 41 2.27 -26.70 -22.33
N VAL A 42 1.84 -25.48 -22.68
CA VAL A 42 2.37 -24.24 -22.08
C VAL A 42 2.09 -24.20 -20.57
N SER A 43 0.89 -24.60 -20.13
CA SER A 43 0.55 -24.68 -18.71
C SER A 43 1.38 -25.72 -17.95
N GLY A 44 1.64 -26.88 -18.57
CA GLY A 44 2.48 -27.94 -18.00
C GLY A 44 3.93 -27.49 -17.84
N LEU A 45 4.51 -26.90 -18.90
CA LEU A 45 5.87 -26.33 -18.88
C LEU A 45 5.99 -25.20 -17.85
N ALA A 46 5.01 -24.30 -17.78
CA ALA A 46 5.00 -23.23 -16.79
C ALA A 46 4.95 -23.78 -15.36
N SER A 47 4.08 -24.77 -15.09
CA SER A 47 3.98 -25.40 -13.76
C SER A 47 5.29 -26.06 -13.32
N PHE A 48 5.98 -26.75 -14.23
CA PHE A 48 7.30 -27.32 -13.97
C PHE A 48 8.34 -26.24 -13.70
N ALA A 49 8.36 -25.17 -14.51
CA ALA A 49 9.24 -24.03 -14.29
C ALA A 49 9.00 -23.34 -12.94
N PHE A 50 7.75 -23.28 -12.44
CA PHE A 50 7.44 -22.76 -11.11
C PHE A 50 7.86 -23.68 -9.95
N GLN A 51 8.13 -24.97 -10.20
CA GLN A 51 8.67 -25.88 -9.19
C GLN A 51 10.20 -25.86 -9.14
N THR A 52 10.87 -25.05 -9.97
CA THR A 52 12.33 -25.00 -10.02
C THR A 52 12.92 -24.52 -8.68
N PRO A 53 13.80 -25.31 -8.03
CA PRO A 53 14.42 -24.97 -6.75
C PRO A 53 15.23 -23.67 -6.74
N GLN A 54 15.61 -23.18 -7.92
CA GLN A 54 16.36 -21.93 -8.11
C GLN A 54 15.49 -20.67 -7.90
N LEU A 55 14.16 -20.80 -7.98
CA LEU A 55 13.22 -19.68 -7.80
C LEU A 55 12.73 -19.57 -6.34
N LEU A 56 13.22 -20.42 -5.45
CA LEU A 56 12.94 -20.31 -4.02
C LEU A 56 13.75 -19.17 -3.44
N VAL A 57 13.11 -18.30 -2.67
CA VAL A 57 13.79 -17.20 -2.00
C VAL A 57 14.75 -17.76 -0.95
N ARG A 58 16.04 -17.53 -1.14
CA ARG A 58 17.12 -17.96 -0.23
C ARG A 58 17.62 -16.85 0.67
N GLU A 59 17.51 -15.60 0.20
CA GLU A 59 18.07 -14.45 0.89
C GLU A 59 17.05 -13.31 0.94
N VAL A 60 16.90 -12.71 2.13
CA VAL A 60 16.10 -11.51 2.34
C VAL A 60 17.00 -10.42 2.90
N LYS A 61 17.18 -9.32 2.14
CA LYS A 61 17.95 -8.15 2.59
C LYS A 61 17.02 -7.09 3.14
N ILE A 62 17.24 -6.67 4.38
CA ILE A 62 16.44 -5.65 5.05
C ILE A 62 17.31 -4.40 5.27
N SER A 63 16.75 -3.23 5.00
CA SER A 63 17.44 -1.95 5.11
C SER A 63 16.51 -0.85 5.64
N GLY A 64 17.10 0.18 6.27
CA GLY A 64 16.38 1.37 6.74
C GLY A 64 15.67 1.22 8.10
N VAL A 65 16.06 0.22 8.90
CA VAL A 65 15.51 -0.01 10.25
C VAL A 65 16.47 0.53 11.31
N CYS A 66 16.04 1.55 12.05
CA CYS A 66 16.78 2.22 13.11
C CYS A 66 15.98 2.29 14.42
N LEU A 67 14.76 2.81 14.39
CA LEU A 67 13.84 2.97 15.53
C LEU A 67 12.92 1.76 15.71
N ALA A 68 12.42 1.19 14.61
CA ALA A 68 11.50 0.07 14.67
C ALA A 68 12.21 -1.20 15.19
N ASP A 69 11.45 -2.10 15.82
CA ASP A 69 12.02 -3.36 16.30
C ASP A 69 12.54 -4.22 15.14
N LYS A 70 13.87 -4.36 15.08
CA LYS A 70 14.56 -5.14 14.04
C LYS A 70 14.10 -6.59 14.00
N LYS A 71 13.79 -7.18 15.16
CA LYS A 71 13.32 -8.59 15.23
C LYS A 71 11.96 -8.73 14.56
N SER A 72 11.01 -7.85 14.89
CA SER A 72 9.68 -7.84 14.27
C SER A 72 9.74 -7.67 12.75
N VAL A 73 10.58 -6.76 12.25
CA VAL A 73 10.77 -6.57 10.79
C VAL A 73 11.42 -7.81 10.16
N GLN A 74 12.41 -8.41 10.81
CA GLN A 74 13.09 -9.61 10.33
C GLN A 74 12.11 -10.79 10.23
N SER A 75 11.35 -11.06 11.28
CA SER A 75 10.35 -12.14 11.28
C SER A 75 9.27 -11.95 10.21
N ALA A 76 8.91 -10.70 9.88
CA ALA A 76 8.02 -10.43 8.76
C ALA A 76 8.68 -10.71 7.39
N GLY A 77 9.99 -10.44 7.26
CA GLY A 77 10.78 -10.77 6.07
C GLY A 77 10.99 -12.27 5.87
N GLU A 78 11.16 -13.03 6.95
CA GLU A 78 11.34 -14.48 6.92
C GLU A 78 10.14 -15.23 6.30
N LEU A 79 8.96 -14.62 6.26
CA LEU A 79 7.79 -15.14 5.55
C LEU A 79 8.05 -15.34 4.04
N ALA A 80 9.05 -14.65 3.48
CA ALA A 80 9.46 -14.83 2.09
C ALA A 80 10.35 -16.05 1.87
N LEU A 81 11.13 -16.48 2.87
CA LEU A 81 12.12 -17.54 2.73
C LEU A 81 11.47 -18.87 2.35
N GLY A 82 12.09 -19.61 1.43
CA GLY A 82 11.59 -20.88 0.93
C GLY A 82 10.32 -20.80 0.08
N ARG A 83 9.79 -19.60 -0.19
CA ARG A 83 8.66 -19.40 -1.11
C ARG A 83 9.16 -19.17 -2.53
N ASN A 84 8.35 -19.52 -3.52
CA ASN A 84 8.62 -19.16 -4.90
C ASN A 84 8.55 -17.63 -5.08
N ILE A 85 9.65 -17.02 -5.55
CA ILE A 85 9.81 -15.58 -5.73
C ILE A 85 8.73 -14.96 -6.64
N ILE A 86 8.23 -15.71 -7.64
CA ILE A 86 7.24 -15.24 -8.61
C ILE A 86 5.86 -15.17 -7.94
N LEU A 87 5.51 -16.22 -7.19
CA LEU A 87 4.22 -16.36 -6.49
C LEU A 87 4.17 -15.63 -5.14
N LEU A 88 5.31 -15.12 -4.65
CA LEU A 88 5.40 -14.45 -3.35
C LEU A 88 4.46 -13.24 -3.26
N ARG A 89 3.50 -13.29 -2.33
CA ARG A 89 2.60 -12.18 -2.03
C ARG A 89 3.29 -11.14 -1.15
N LYS A 90 3.86 -10.12 -1.78
CA LYS A 90 4.56 -9.00 -1.11
C LYS A 90 3.65 -8.21 -0.17
N SER A 91 2.36 -8.12 -0.48
CA SER A 91 1.38 -7.36 0.30
C SER A 91 1.29 -7.83 1.76
N HIS A 92 1.41 -9.13 2.01
CA HIS A 92 1.34 -9.68 3.37
C HIS A 92 2.55 -9.30 4.24
N ILE A 93 3.75 -9.25 3.63
CA ILE A 93 4.98 -8.77 4.28
C ILE A 93 4.86 -7.28 4.57
N ILE A 94 4.42 -6.51 3.55
CA ILE A 94 4.21 -5.06 3.67
C ILE A 94 3.20 -4.75 4.80
N SER A 95 2.07 -5.45 4.84
CA SER A 95 1.04 -5.21 5.84
C SER A 95 1.52 -5.51 7.25
N ARG A 96 2.29 -6.59 7.47
CA ARG A 96 2.85 -6.89 8.78
C ARG A 96 3.82 -5.81 9.26
N ILE A 97 4.75 -5.39 8.40
CA ILE A 97 5.75 -4.37 8.78
C ILE A 97 5.07 -3.02 9.02
N ARG A 98 4.02 -2.67 8.24
CA ARG A 98 3.25 -1.44 8.43
C ARG A 98 2.43 -1.37 9.72
N LEU A 99 2.28 -2.48 10.46
CA LEU A 99 1.65 -2.45 11.78
C LEU A 99 2.54 -1.77 12.83
N LEU A 100 3.85 -1.68 12.57
CA LEU A 100 4.78 -0.98 13.44
C LEU A 100 4.57 0.54 13.31
N PRO A 101 4.23 1.26 14.40
CA PRO A 101 3.93 2.68 14.35
C PRO A 101 5.08 3.54 13.80
N GLU A 102 6.32 3.13 14.06
CA GLU A 102 7.54 3.78 13.59
C GLU A 102 7.68 3.79 12.07
N VAL A 103 6.96 2.92 11.37
CA VAL A 103 7.10 2.74 9.92
C VAL A 103 6.19 3.72 9.17
N LYS A 104 6.80 4.49 8.25
CA LYS A 104 6.08 5.37 7.32
C LYS A 104 5.74 4.65 6.03
N GLU A 105 6.72 3.99 5.44
CA GLU A 105 6.59 3.31 4.16
C GLU A 105 7.42 2.02 4.14
N VAL A 106 6.96 1.03 3.39
CA VAL A 106 7.69 -0.23 3.17
C VAL A 106 7.66 -0.51 1.68
N LYS A 107 8.83 -0.75 1.10
CA LYS A 107 9.00 -1.18 -0.28
C LYS A 107 9.59 -2.58 -0.30
N VAL A 108 8.93 -3.48 -1.00
CA VAL A 108 9.40 -4.86 -1.18
C VAL A 108 9.57 -5.11 -2.67
N GLY A 109 10.77 -5.55 -3.03
CA GLY A 109 11.11 -5.92 -4.39
C GLY A 109 11.78 -7.28 -4.47
N ARG A 110 11.91 -7.75 -5.71
CA ARG A 110 12.46 -9.05 -6.05
C ARG A 110 13.74 -8.81 -6.83
N ARG A 111 14.77 -9.56 -6.51
CA ARG A 111 16.01 -9.62 -7.27
C ARG A 111 16.20 -11.06 -7.68
N PHE A 112 15.84 -11.34 -8.92
CA PHE A 112 15.91 -12.68 -9.48
C PHE A 112 17.36 -13.19 -9.49
N PRO A 113 17.54 -14.53 -9.38
CA PRO A 113 16.48 -15.56 -9.32
C PRO A 113 15.91 -15.82 -7.91
N ASP A 114 16.61 -15.50 -6.83
CA ASP A 114 16.36 -16.09 -5.51
C ASP A 114 16.38 -15.09 -4.32
N LYS A 115 16.42 -13.77 -4.57
CA LYS A 115 16.58 -12.77 -3.51
C LYS A 115 15.39 -11.82 -3.42
N VAL A 116 15.06 -11.42 -2.20
CA VAL A 116 14.07 -10.39 -1.91
C VAL A 116 14.75 -9.27 -1.12
N TRP A 117 14.39 -8.03 -1.45
CA TRP A 117 14.85 -6.88 -0.67
C TRP A 117 13.64 -6.16 -0.08
N ILE A 118 13.84 -5.66 1.14
CA ILE A 118 12.86 -4.93 1.92
C ILE A 118 13.54 -3.62 2.35
N CYS A 119 12.98 -2.51 1.90
CA CYS A 119 13.38 -1.18 2.33
C CYS A 119 12.27 -0.62 3.22
N VAL A 120 12.61 -0.33 4.47
CA VAL A 120 11.73 0.31 5.43
C VAL A 120 12.12 1.78 5.50
N ALA A 121 11.14 2.66 5.35
CA ALA A 121 11.30 4.08 5.61
C ALA A 121 10.59 4.41 6.92
N GLU A 122 11.37 4.77 7.93
CA GLU A 122 10.85 5.15 9.24
C GLU A 122 10.33 6.59 9.26
N ARG A 123 9.41 6.84 10.19
CA ARG A 123 8.89 8.17 10.48
C ARG A 123 9.99 9.05 11.07
N ARG A 124 9.96 10.32 10.69
CA ARG A 124 10.84 11.33 11.28
C ARG A 124 10.07 12.12 12.33
N PRO A 125 10.65 12.33 13.53
CA PRO A 125 9.99 13.12 14.55
C PRO A 125 9.98 14.59 14.14
N ASP A 126 8.86 15.25 14.35
CA ASP A 126 8.80 16.70 14.29
C ASP A 126 9.05 17.32 15.67
N ALA A 127 8.57 16.67 16.73
CA ALA A 127 8.83 17.07 18.10
C ALA A 127 8.87 15.86 19.04
N ILE A 128 9.23 16.12 20.29
CA ILE A 128 9.00 15.21 21.42
C ILE A 128 7.84 15.78 22.22
N LEU A 129 6.72 15.06 22.27
CA LEU A 129 5.61 15.38 23.15
C LEU A 129 5.89 14.82 24.54
N THR A 130 5.68 15.64 25.57
CA THR A 130 5.73 15.20 26.96
C THR A 130 4.70 15.89 27.85
N ASP A 131 4.18 15.13 28.81
CA ASP A 131 3.36 15.62 29.94
C ASP A 131 4.22 15.84 31.22
N GLY A 132 5.55 15.77 31.09
CA GLY A 132 6.50 15.81 32.20
C GLY A 132 6.82 14.44 32.81
N ARG A 133 6.11 13.37 32.43
CA ARG A 133 6.35 12.00 32.92
C ARG A 133 6.76 11.06 31.79
N VAL A 134 6.05 11.15 30.66
CA VAL A 134 6.25 10.30 29.49
C VAL A 134 6.71 11.16 28.32
N CYS A 135 7.63 10.65 27.51
CA CYS A 135 8.07 11.29 26.28
C CYS A 135 7.77 10.39 25.07
N SER A 136 7.24 10.97 23.99
CA SER A 136 7.05 10.28 22.72
C SER A 136 7.38 11.17 21.53
N MET A 137 7.97 10.58 20.51
CA MET A 137 8.14 11.23 19.21
C MET A 137 6.77 11.43 18.55
N ILE A 138 6.51 12.67 18.13
CA ILE A 138 5.26 13.09 17.50
C ILE A 138 5.55 13.78 16.16
N GLN A 139 4.67 13.59 15.19
CA GLN A 139 4.66 14.32 13.93
C GLN A 139 3.73 15.54 14.00
N LEU A 140 3.85 16.48 13.07
CA LEU A 140 3.00 17.69 13.03
C LEU A 140 1.49 17.38 12.92
N ASP A 141 1.11 16.21 12.41
CA ASP A 141 -0.28 15.74 12.37
C ASP A 141 -0.81 15.22 13.72
N GLY A 142 0.03 15.24 14.76
CA GLY A 142 -0.28 14.75 16.10
C GLY A 142 -0.09 13.24 16.28
N PHE A 143 0.43 12.51 15.28
CA PHE A 143 0.67 11.07 15.39
C PHE A 143 1.91 10.75 16.23
N MET A 144 1.69 10.02 17.33
CA MET A 144 2.74 9.55 18.23
C MET A 144 3.21 8.16 17.79
N PHE A 145 4.50 8.00 17.49
CA PHE A 145 4.98 6.78 16.83
C PHE A 145 6.13 6.06 17.53
N HIS A 146 6.77 6.67 18.52
CA HIS A 146 7.86 6.02 19.26
C HIS A 146 7.99 6.59 20.68
N ARG A 147 8.26 5.75 21.67
CA ARG A 147 8.48 6.19 23.06
C ARG A 147 9.97 6.41 23.29
N VAL A 148 10.32 7.49 23.95
CA VAL A 148 11.72 7.82 24.27
C VAL A 148 11.88 8.04 25.77
N PRO A 149 13.05 7.75 26.35
CA PRO A 149 13.30 7.94 27.78
C PRO A 149 13.39 9.42 28.17
N GLY A 150 13.57 10.33 27.21
CA GLY A 150 13.70 11.76 27.46
C GLY A 150 13.95 12.57 26.18
N PRO A 151 14.42 13.82 26.32
CA PRO A 151 14.77 14.69 25.21
C PRO A 151 15.82 14.10 24.27
N VAL A 152 15.68 14.37 22.97
CA VAL A 152 16.64 13.98 21.93
C VAL A 152 17.26 15.23 21.34
N ARG A 153 18.59 15.23 21.21
CA ARG A 153 19.33 16.38 20.68
C ARG A 153 18.85 16.75 19.28
N GLY A 154 18.59 18.04 19.05
CA GLY A 154 18.17 18.57 17.76
C GLY A 154 16.69 18.37 17.43
N VAL A 155 15.89 17.79 18.34
CA VAL A 155 14.44 17.66 18.19
C VAL A 155 13.77 18.58 19.22
N PRO A 156 12.87 19.49 18.81
CA PRO A 156 12.20 20.39 19.73
C PRO A 156 11.26 19.63 20.67
N ILE A 157 11.13 20.14 21.89
CA ILE A 157 10.26 19.55 22.92
C ILE A 157 8.94 20.32 22.96
N VAL A 158 7.83 19.61 22.90
CA VAL A 158 6.49 20.13 23.15
C VAL A 158 6.03 19.58 24.49
N GLN A 159 6.06 20.41 25.52
CA GLN A 159 5.61 20.07 26.86
C GLN A 159 4.19 20.59 27.07
N VAL A 160 3.24 19.70 27.33
CA VAL A 160 1.83 20.09 27.52
C VAL A 160 1.37 19.55 28.86
N ALA A 161 0.97 20.45 29.77
CA ALA A 161 0.64 20.06 31.14
C ALA A 161 -0.65 19.23 31.24
N ARG A 162 -1.59 19.39 30.29
CA ARG A 162 -2.79 18.57 30.15
C ARG A 162 -2.98 18.13 28.70
N CYS A 163 -2.74 16.86 28.42
CA CYS A 163 -3.03 16.25 27.14
C CYS A 163 -3.67 14.87 27.30
N ASP A 164 -4.15 14.30 26.19
CA ASP A 164 -4.57 12.90 26.17
C ASP A 164 -3.40 11.98 26.56
N PRO A 165 -3.68 10.74 26.99
CA PRO A 165 -2.63 9.77 27.26
C PRO A 165 -1.67 9.63 26.08
N ILE A 166 -0.37 9.78 26.36
CA ILE A 166 0.69 9.61 25.37
C ILE A 166 0.82 8.13 25.05
N CYS A 167 0.22 7.71 23.92
CA CYS A 167 0.17 6.33 23.47
C CYS A 167 0.71 6.23 22.04
N VAL A 168 1.73 5.38 21.85
CA VAL A 168 2.29 5.08 20.54
C VAL A 168 1.23 4.43 19.64
N GLY A 169 1.19 4.82 18.37
CA GLY A 169 0.21 4.36 17.38
C GLY A 169 -1.11 5.13 17.39
N ARG A 170 -1.23 6.22 18.16
CA ARG A 170 -2.42 7.09 18.20
C ARG A 170 -2.10 8.53 17.81
N VAL A 171 -3.12 9.21 17.30
CA VAL A 171 -3.10 10.66 17.07
C VAL A 171 -3.63 11.36 18.32
N SER A 172 -2.93 12.39 18.80
CA SER A 172 -3.41 13.24 19.90
C SER A 172 -4.64 14.04 19.46
N ARG A 173 -5.66 14.12 20.30
CA ARG A 173 -6.89 14.89 20.08
C ARG A 173 -6.95 16.17 20.92
N SER A 174 -6.00 16.33 21.85
CA SER A 174 -5.87 17.51 22.70
C SER A 174 -5.64 18.76 21.85
N GLN A 175 -6.50 19.75 22.06
CA GLN A 175 -6.41 21.04 21.37
C GLN A 175 -5.09 21.75 21.71
N SER A 176 -4.61 21.62 22.96
CA SER A 176 -3.33 22.20 23.40
C SER A 176 -2.15 21.61 22.64
N VAL A 177 -2.16 20.29 22.37
CA VAL A 177 -1.13 19.64 21.55
C VAL A 177 -1.21 20.14 20.11
N ARG A 178 -2.42 20.22 19.55
CA ARG A 178 -2.63 20.72 18.18
C ARG A 178 -2.08 22.15 18.02
N TYR A 179 -2.46 23.06 18.90
CA TYR A 179 -1.98 24.44 18.86
C TYR A 179 -0.46 24.55 19.04
N ALA A 180 0.14 23.75 19.92
CA ALA A 180 1.59 23.75 20.09
C ALA A 180 2.32 23.26 18.82
N LEU A 181 1.78 22.24 18.13
CA LEU A 181 2.32 21.76 16.86
C LEU A 181 2.10 22.77 15.72
N ASP A 182 0.96 23.46 15.69
CA ASP A 182 0.70 24.54 14.74
C ASP A 182 1.69 25.70 14.95
N ALA A 183 1.94 26.09 16.20
CA ALA A 183 2.94 27.10 16.55
C ALA A 183 4.35 26.67 16.12
N LEU A 184 4.71 25.40 16.33
CA LEU A 184 5.97 24.83 15.84
C LEU A 184 6.08 24.88 14.31
N ALA A 185 5.00 24.56 13.60
CA ALA A 185 4.95 24.60 12.14
C ALA A 185 5.13 26.03 11.62
N CYS A 186 4.49 27.01 12.27
CA CYS A 186 4.67 28.44 11.96
C CYS A 186 6.11 28.89 12.24
N ALA A 187 6.67 28.55 13.40
CA ALA A 187 8.05 28.89 13.76
C ALA A 187 9.06 28.35 12.74
N ARG A 188 8.89 27.12 12.27
CA ARG A 188 9.73 26.53 11.22
C ARG A 188 9.63 27.27 9.89
N ARG A 189 8.42 27.71 9.52
CA ARG A 189 8.19 28.48 8.29
C ARG A 189 8.94 29.81 8.33
N GLU A 190 8.94 30.46 9.48
CA GLU A 190 9.67 31.71 9.76
C GLU A 190 11.16 31.48 10.10
N ARG A 191 11.66 30.24 10.00
CA ARG A 191 13.05 29.84 10.28
C ARG A 191 13.51 30.17 11.72
N LEU A 192 12.58 30.20 12.67
CA LEU A 192 12.88 30.36 14.08
C LEU A 192 13.40 29.04 14.66
N ALA A 193 14.54 29.11 15.36
CA ALA A 193 15.13 27.97 16.04
C ALA A 193 14.45 27.76 17.40
N VAL A 194 13.29 27.09 17.40
CA VAL A 194 12.58 26.78 18.64
C VAL A 194 13.11 25.48 19.23
N THR A 195 13.56 25.54 20.49
CA THR A 195 14.06 24.37 21.24
C THR A 195 12.98 23.74 22.11
N LYS A 196 12.08 24.55 22.67
CA LYS A 196 10.99 24.07 23.53
C LYS A 196 9.74 24.93 23.38
N ILE A 197 8.58 24.28 23.32
CA ILE A 197 7.27 24.91 23.47
C ILE A 197 6.64 24.31 24.72
N SER A 198 6.19 25.15 25.65
CA SER A 198 5.43 24.71 26.82
C SER A 198 4.03 25.29 26.80
N VAL A 199 3.03 24.45 27.04
CA VAL A 199 1.64 24.84 27.26
C VAL A 199 1.27 24.51 28.69
N ASP A 200 0.81 25.51 29.44
CA ASP A 200 0.45 25.38 30.84
C ASP A 200 -0.96 24.79 31.06
N HIS A 201 -1.48 24.87 32.28
CA HIS A 201 -2.81 24.36 32.62
C HIS A 201 -3.97 25.24 32.16
N VAL A 202 -3.70 26.52 31.88
CA VAL A 202 -4.69 27.53 31.47
C VAL A 202 -4.77 27.63 29.94
N GLY A 203 -3.73 27.17 29.24
CA GLY A 203 -3.58 27.21 27.79
C GLY A 203 -2.57 28.24 27.31
N ASP A 204 -1.86 28.91 28.21
CA ASP A 204 -0.81 29.85 27.85
C ASP A 204 0.39 29.10 27.29
N MET A 205 0.93 29.63 26.19
CA MET A 205 2.00 29.00 25.43
C MET A 205 3.27 29.85 25.48
N CYS A 206 4.36 29.25 25.92
CA CYS A 206 5.69 29.85 25.90
C CYS A 206 6.57 29.13 24.88
N LEU A 207 7.30 29.91 24.07
CA LEU A 207 8.30 29.40 23.14
C LEU A 207 9.69 29.78 23.66
N ASN A 208 10.53 28.78 23.87
CA ASN A 208 11.95 28.96 24.13
C ASN A 208 12.72 28.76 22.83
N MET A 209 13.55 29.74 22.47
CA MET A 209 14.36 29.74 21.27
C MET A 209 15.81 29.43 21.66
#